data_AF-A0A8J7BMQ4-F1
#
_entry.id   AF-A0A8J7BMQ4-F1
#
_cell.length_a   1.000
_cell.length_b   1.000
_cell.length_c   1.000
_cell.angle_alpha   90.00
_cell.angle_beta   90.00
_cell.angle_gamma   90.00
#
_symmetry.space_group_name_H-M   'P 1'
#
loop_
_entity.id
_entity.type
_entity.pdbx_description
1 polymer ?
#
loop_
_entity_poly.entity_id
_entity_poly.type
_entity_poly.pdbx_seq_one_letter_code
_entity_poly.pdbx_strand_id
1 'polypeptide(L)'
;MAVNPAPVAVSRPAAQNMPALRRVLETIRADSCPYSFNFHMHTAHSDGQLQPEDLIEQAIAVGLKGLAITDHHSVSGYRIAQQYLDDWKWRSSSMRSTSSNTCQSVPYLWTGVEINADLLGIEVHILGYAFDPAHPCLQLYLQHRAVQGNAYQAANVITAIQKAGGLAVLAHPARYRRSPVDLIQAAAHLGIDGIETYYAYNNPNPWKPSPSQTEQVQKLAIHHQLLSTCGTDTHGLNLLQRL
;
A
#
# COMPACT_ATOMS: atom_id res chain seq x y z
N MET A 1 25.61 38.79 11.66
CA MET A 1 24.49 38.06 11.03
C MET A 1 24.38 36.71 11.71
N ALA A 2 23.28 36.44 12.42
CA ALA A 2 23.06 35.15 13.05
C ALA A 2 22.68 34.13 11.96
N VAL A 3 23.50 33.11 11.78
CA VAL A 3 23.22 31.98 10.89
C VAL A 3 22.18 31.12 11.61
N ASN A 4 20.95 31.08 11.10
CA ASN A 4 19.94 30.15 11.60
C ASN A 4 20.45 28.71 11.41
N PRO A 5 20.41 27.84 12.43
CA PRO A 5 20.76 26.44 12.26
C PRO A 5 19.78 25.80 11.28
N ALA A 6 20.31 24.97 10.36
CA ALA A 6 19.50 24.15 9.48
C ALA A 6 18.51 23.31 10.30
N PRO A 7 17.28 23.07 9.82
CA PRO A 7 16.31 22.27 10.55
C PRO A 7 16.90 20.88 10.79
N VAL A 8 16.92 20.46 12.05
CA VAL A 8 17.32 19.11 12.46
C VAL A 8 16.41 18.13 11.73
N ALA A 9 16.98 17.29 10.88
CA ALA A 9 16.24 16.26 10.18
C ALA A 9 15.65 15.29 11.22
N VAL A 10 14.35 15.43 11.51
CA VAL A 10 13.63 14.47 12.34
C VAL A 10 13.67 13.13 11.61
N SER A 11 14.31 12.12 12.21
CA SER A 11 14.35 10.78 11.64
C SER A 11 12.92 10.24 11.57
N ARG A 12 12.40 10.03 10.36
CA ARG A 12 11.07 9.45 10.18
C ARG A 12 11.07 7.98 10.63
N PRO A 13 10.00 7.48 11.26
CA PRO A 13 9.82 6.06 11.50
C PRO A 13 10.05 5.22 10.23
N ALA A 14 10.56 4.00 10.38
CA ALA A 14 10.85 3.12 9.25
C ALA A 14 9.62 2.97 8.32
N ALA A 15 8.43 2.78 8.88
CA ALA A 15 7.20 2.64 8.11
C ALA A 15 6.87 3.85 7.21
N GLN A 16 7.46 5.02 7.45
CA GLN A 16 7.28 6.28 6.71
C GLN A 16 8.45 6.59 5.76
N ASN A 17 9.36 5.64 5.54
CA ASN A 17 10.51 5.81 4.67
C ASN A 17 10.10 5.71 3.19
N MET A 18 9.51 6.78 2.68
CA MET A 18 9.07 6.89 1.28
C MET A 18 10.20 6.67 0.28
N PRO A 19 11.42 7.24 0.43
CA PRO A 19 12.51 6.97 -0.52
C PRO A 19 12.90 5.49 -0.60
N ALA A 20 12.85 4.75 0.52
CA ALA A 20 13.07 3.31 0.51
C ALA A 20 11.94 2.56 -0.20
N LEU A 21 10.68 2.92 0.05
CA LEU A 21 9.54 2.34 -0.65
C LEU A 21 9.63 2.58 -2.16
N ARG A 22 9.94 3.81 -2.59
CA ARG A 22 10.08 4.15 -4.02
C ARG A 22 11.08 3.24 -4.72
N ARG A 23 12.25 3.01 -4.13
CA ARG A 23 13.25 2.07 -4.66
C ARG A 23 12.74 0.63 -4.74
N VAL A 24 11.90 0.21 -3.79
CA VAL A 24 11.25 -1.11 -3.86
C VAL A 24 10.25 -1.15 -5.02
N LEU A 25 9.38 -0.13 -5.15
CA LEU A 25 8.37 -0.06 -6.22
C LEU A 25 8.98 -0.02 -7.63
N GLU A 26 10.16 0.56 -7.79
CA GLU A 26 10.94 0.52 -9.04
C GLU A 26 11.38 -0.90 -9.45
N THR A 27 11.37 -1.86 -8.52
CA THR A 27 11.76 -3.26 -8.77
C THR A 27 10.60 -4.23 -8.91
N ILE A 28 9.36 -3.76 -8.72
CA ILE A 28 8.17 -4.62 -8.71
C ILE A 28 7.89 -5.18 -10.12
N ARG A 29 7.58 -6.48 -10.15
CA ARG A 29 7.32 -7.27 -11.36
C ARG A 29 6.10 -8.19 -11.14
N ALA A 30 5.64 -8.83 -12.21
CA ALA A 30 4.46 -9.70 -12.18
C ALA A 30 4.57 -10.90 -11.22
N ASP A 31 5.77 -11.32 -10.85
CA ASP A 31 6.08 -12.40 -9.91
C ASP A 31 6.37 -11.91 -8.48
N SER A 32 6.30 -10.59 -8.23
CA SER A 32 6.55 -10.02 -6.90
C SER A 32 5.45 -10.34 -5.90
N CYS A 33 4.18 -10.32 -6.33
CA CYS A 33 3.02 -10.67 -5.51
C CYS A 33 2.57 -12.11 -5.83
N PRO A 34 2.09 -12.90 -4.86
CA PRO A 34 1.96 -12.58 -3.43
C PRO A 34 3.15 -13.04 -2.57
N TYR A 35 4.28 -13.44 -3.16
CA TYR A 35 5.33 -14.18 -2.44
C TYR A 35 6.56 -13.35 -2.02
N SER A 36 6.83 -12.19 -2.65
CA SER A 36 7.93 -11.30 -2.26
C SER A 36 7.45 -9.99 -1.68
N PHE A 37 6.43 -9.38 -2.28
CA PHE A 37 5.82 -8.14 -1.84
C PHE A 37 4.31 -8.20 -2.05
N ASN A 38 3.57 -7.53 -1.17
CA ASN A 38 2.13 -7.38 -1.30
C ASN A 38 1.72 -6.03 -0.71
N PHE A 39 1.19 -5.12 -1.53
CA PHE A 39 0.88 -3.75 -1.13
C PHE A 39 -0.63 -3.45 -1.12
N HIS A 40 -1.48 -4.46 -1.30
CA HIS A 40 -2.94 -4.27 -1.27
C HIS A 40 -3.60 -5.46 -0.57
N MET A 41 -4.07 -5.23 0.65
CA MET A 41 -4.73 -6.24 1.49
C MET A 41 -5.52 -5.58 2.61
N HIS A 42 -6.58 -6.25 3.03
CA HIS A 42 -7.51 -5.76 4.03
C HIS A 42 -7.56 -6.67 5.26
N THR A 43 -7.74 -6.05 6.41
CA THR A 43 -7.93 -6.72 7.70
C THR A 43 -9.37 -6.51 8.18
N ALA A 44 -9.70 -7.13 9.32
CA ALA A 44 -10.94 -6.89 10.05
C ALA A 44 -11.13 -5.43 10.52
N HIS A 45 -10.18 -4.54 10.29
CA HIS A 45 -10.28 -3.11 10.60
C HIS A 45 -10.86 -2.25 9.45
N SER A 46 -11.25 -2.88 8.34
CA SER A 46 -12.23 -2.38 7.38
C SER A 46 -13.29 -3.44 7.08
N ASP A 47 -13.01 -4.30 6.11
CA ASP A 47 -13.92 -5.23 5.45
C ASP A 47 -13.23 -6.56 5.07
N GLY A 48 -11.96 -6.72 5.46
CA GLY A 48 -11.29 -8.01 5.42
C GLY A 48 -11.68 -8.92 6.60
N GLN A 49 -11.23 -10.17 6.55
CA GLN A 49 -11.49 -11.17 7.60
C GLN A 49 -10.26 -11.50 8.45
N LEU A 50 -9.05 -11.30 7.92
CA LEU A 50 -7.82 -11.51 8.67
C LEU A 50 -7.70 -10.51 9.83
N GLN A 51 -7.34 -11.01 11.01
CA GLN A 51 -6.80 -10.12 12.04
C GLN A 51 -5.40 -9.63 11.61
N PRO A 52 -4.99 -8.41 11.98
CA PRO A 52 -3.68 -7.89 11.62
C PRO A 52 -2.52 -8.78 12.04
N GLU A 53 -2.63 -9.45 13.19
CA GLU A 53 -1.66 -10.40 13.72
C GLU A 53 -1.54 -11.65 12.83
N ASP A 54 -2.68 -12.28 12.51
CA ASP A 54 -2.74 -13.45 11.62
C ASP A 54 -2.16 -13.13 10.24
N LEU A 55 -2.44 -11.92 9.73
CA LEU A 55 -1.90 -11.43 8.46
C LEU A 55 -0.37 -11.34 8.52
N ILE A 56 0.19 -10.79 9.59
CA ILE A 56 1.65 -10.72 9.78
C ILE A 56 2.27 -12.10 9.93
N GLU A 57 1.63 -13.02 10.65
CA GLU A 57 2.08 -14.41 10.76
C GLU A 57 2.14 -15.08 9.39
N GLN A 58 1.11 -14.92 8.56
CA GLN A 58 1.11 -15.41 7.17
C GLN A 58 2.21 -14.74 6.34
N ALA A 59 2.42 -13.43 6.47
CA ALA A 59 3.46 -12.70 5.76
C ALA A 59 4.87 -13.22 6.09
N ILE A 60 5.15 -13.52 7.37
CA ILE A 60 6.41 -14.11 7.83
C ILE A 60 6.55 -15.54 7.30
N ALA A 61 5.50 -16.36 7.40
CA ALA A 61 5.52 -17.75 6.95
C ALA A 61 5.73 -17.89 5.43
N VAL A 62 5.15 -16.98 4.64
CA VAL A 62 5.36 -16.87 3.19
C VAL A 62 6.77 -16.39 2.85
N GLY A 63 7.42 -15.66 3.74
CA GLY A 63 8.73 -15.05 3.53
C GLY A 63 8.66 -13.74 2.76
N LEU A 64 7.59 -12.95 2.96
CA LEU A 64 7.49 -11.63 2.37
C LEU A 64 8.69 -10.76 2.76
N LYS A 65 9.21 -10.01 1.79
CA LYS A 65 10.26 -9.00 2.01
C LYS A 65 9.66 -7.69 2.51
N GLY A 66 8.44 -7.37 2.09
CA GLY A 66 7.71 -6.22 2.60
C GLY A 66 6.27 -6.14 2.14
N LEU A 67 5.49 -5.35 2.87
CA LEU A 67 4.05 -5.21 2.66
C LEU A 67 3.50 -3.87 3.15
N ALA A 68 2.26 -3.58 2.76
CA ALA A 68 1.43 -2.54 3.36
C ALA A 68 0.01 -3.09 3.57
N ILE A 69 -0.55 -2.87 4.76
CA ILE A 69 -1.97 -3.10 5.04
C ILE A 69 -2.73 -1.85 4.61
N THR A 70 -3.76 -2.01 3.79
CA THR A 70 -4.46 -0.91 3.11
C THR A 70 -5.94 -0.90 3.41
N ASP A 71 -6.33 -1.09 4.68
CA ASP A 71 -7.72 -1.04 5.12
C ASP A 71 -8.43 0.22 4.58
N HIS A 72 -9.70 0.10 4.20
CA HIS A 72 -10.52 1.23 3.77
C HIS A 72 -10.63 2.30 4.87
N HIS A 73 -10.17 3.52 4.55
CA HIS A 73 -10.29 4.70 5.41
C HIS A 73 -9.78 4.51 6.85
N SER A 74 -8.81 3.61 7.05
CA SER A 74 -8.33 3.21 8.37
C SER A 74 -6.86 2.84 8.31
N VAL A 75 -6.15 3.10 9.42
CA VAL A 75 -4.79 2.59 9.65
C VAL A 75 -4.73 1.78 10.95
N SER A 76 -5.89 1.39 11.48
CA SER A 76 -5.98 0.66 12.75
C SER A 76 -5.37 -0.74 12.63
N GLY A 77 -5.61 -1.45 11.52
CA GLY A 77 -4.97 -2.74 11.26
C GLY A 77 -3.45 -2.60 11.15
N TYR A 78 -2.96 -1.59 10.43
CA TYR A 78 -1.52 -1.27 10.38
C TYR A 78 -0.92 -1.06 11.79
N ARG A 79 -1.57 -0.30 12.68
CA ARG A 79 -1.03 -0.03 14.02
C ARG A 79 -0.86 -1.29 14.85
N ILE A 80 -1.85 -2.19 14.81
CA ILE A 80 -1.80 -3.47 15.52
C ILE A 80 -0.72 -4.37 14.92
N ALA A 81 -0.66 -4.48 13.59
CA ALA A 81 0.39 -5.24 12.91
C ALA A 81 1.80 -4.73 13.22
N GLN A 82 1.98 -3.40 13.28
CA GLN A 82 3.26 -2.78 13.64
C GLN A 82 3.67 -3.14 15.07
N GLN A 83 2.74 -3.04 16.02
CA GLN A 83 2.99 -3.43 17.42
C GLN A 83 3.35 -4.92 17.53
N TYR A 84 2.60 -5.79 16.85
CA TYR A 84 2.87 -7.23 16.81
C TYR A 84 4.28 -7.52 16.24
N LEU A 85 4.69 -6.84 15.17
CA LEU A 85 6.03 -6.99 14.59
C LEU A 85 7.15 -6.54 15.53
N ASP A 86 6.93 -5.48 16.30
CA ASP A 86 7.92 -4.99 17.26
C ASP A 86 8.08 -5.98 18.44
N ASP A 87 6.97 -6.54 18.93
CA ASP A 87 6.98 -7.61 19.94
C ASP A 87 7.65 -8.89 19.41
N TRP A 88 7.38 -9.27 18.15
CA TRP A 88 8.01 -10.42 17.51
C TRP A 88 9.54 -10.24 17.43
N LYS A 89 10.01 -9.06 17.00
CA LYS A 89 11.45 -8.76 16.89
C LYS A 89 12.14 -8.80 18.25
N TRP A 90 11.49 -8.30 19.30
CA TRP A 90 12.00 -8.36 20.67
C TRP A 90 12.22 -9.82 21.10
N ARG A 91 11.17 -10.66 20.99
CA ARG A 91 11.22 -12.09 21.38
C ARG A 91 12.28 -12.88 20.60
N SER A 92 12.36 -12.66 19.29
CA SER A 92 13.35 -13.31 18.41
C SER A 92 14.79 -12.84 18.67
N SER A 93 14.98 -11.64 19.20
CA SER A 93 16.30 -11.15 19.60
C SER A 93 16.76 -11.76 20.92
N SER A 94 15.84 -12.02 21.85
CA SER A 94 16.12 -12.70 23.12
C SER A 94 16.38 -14.21 22.98
N MET A 95 15.83 -14.88 21.96
CA MET A 95 16.01 -16.34 21.73
C MET A 95 17.25 -16.72 20.88
N ARG A 96 17.94 -15.74 20.27
CA ARG A 96 19.09 -15.99 19.38
C ARG A 96 20.37 -16.49 20.08
N SER A 97 20.32 -16.77 21.39
CA SER A 97 21.48 -17.24 22.17
C SER A 97 21.72 -18.76 22.11
N THR A 98 20.82 -19.59 21.57
CA THR A 98 20.92 -21.07 21.79
C THR A 98 20.72 -22.01 20.59
N SER A 99 20.45 -21.58 19.36
CA SER A 99 20.30 -22.56 18.25
C SER A 99 20.61 -22.00 16.85
N SER A 100 21.25 -22.84 16.03
CA SER A 100 21.71 -22.53 14.68
C SER A 100 20.59 -22.48 13.64
N ASN A 101 20.65 -21.43 12.82
CA ASN A 101 20.28 -21.33 11.40
C ASN A 101 18.85 -21.72 10.97
N THR A 102 17.92 -20.80 11.19
CA THR A 102 17.05 -20.23 10.13
C THR A 102 16.42 -18.95 10.68
N CYS A 103 17.05 -17.80 10.44
CA CYS A 103 16.47 -16.51 10.81
C CYS A 103 15.34 -16.24 9.82
N GLN A 104 14.07 -16.50 10.20
CA GLN A 104 12.93 -16.07 9.38
C GLN A 104 13.02 -14.55 9.20
N SER A 105 13.11 -14.12 7.95
CA SER A 105 13.19 -12.69 7.63
C SER A 105 11.85 -12.05 7.94
N VAL A 106 11.87 -11.02 8.78
CA VAL A 106 10.67 -10.22 9.06
C VAL A 106 10.42 -9.29 7.89
N PRO A 107 9.18 -9.20 7.37
CA PRO A 107 8.88 -8.29 6.29
C PRO A 107 8.98 -6.83 6.77
N TYR A 108 9.34 -5.95 5.85
CA TYR A 108 9.21 -4.51 6.07
C TYR A 108 7.73 -4.09 5.98
N LEU A 109 7.18 -3.49 7.02
CA LEU A 109 5.82 -2.96 7.03
C LEU A 109 5.84 -1.44 6.80
N TRP A 110 5.27 -0.98 5.70
CA TRP A 110 4.97 0.45 5.48
C TRP A 110 3.55 0.78 5.95
N THR A 111 3.31 2.03 6.33
CA THR A 111 1.95 2.54 6.49
C THR A 111 1.22 2.42 5.16
N GLY A 112 -0.02 1.92 5.19
CA GLY A 112 -0.89 1.81 4.02
C GLY A 112 -2.32 2.26 4.36
N VAL A 113 -3.07 2.64 3.34
CA VAL A 113 -4.53 2.90 3.41
C VAL A 113 -5.13 2.81 2.01
N GLU A 114 -6.38 2.41 1.90
CA GLU A 114 -7.19 2.60 0.69
C GLU A 114 -8.26 3.67 0.92
N ILE A 115 -8.32 4.67 0.04
CA ILE A 115 -9.23 5.82 0.16
C ILE A 115 -10.10 5.91 -1.08
N ASN A 116 -11.42 5.86 -0.91
CA ASN A 116 -12.40 6.11 -1.97
C ASN A 116 -12.31 7.57 -2.44
N ALA A 117 -12.43 7.78 -3.76
CA ALA A 117 -12.35 9.09 -4.39
C ALA A 117 -13.18 9.16 -5.68
N ASP A 118 -13.59 10.36 -6.06
CA ASP A 118 -14.15 10.64 -7.39
C ASP A 118 -13.03 10.97 -8.38
N LEU A 119 -13.00 10.26 -9.50
CA LEU A 119 -12.17 10.57 -10.65
C LEU A 119 -13.01 10.45 -11.93
N LEU A 120 -13.19 11.57 -12.62
CA LEU A 120 -14.00 11.65 -13.86
C LEU A 120 -15.46 11.23 -13.63
N GLY A 121 -16.04 11.56 -12.47
CA GLY A 121 -17.43 11.28 -12.14
C GLY A 121 -17.73 9.82 -11.81
N ILE A 122 -16.71 9.00 -11.55
CA ILE A 122 -16.85 7.66 -11.01
C ILE A 122 -16.04 7.49 -9.74
N GLU A 123 -16.50 6.59 -8.87
CA GLU A 123 -15.72 6.15 -7.72
C GLU A 123 -14.53 5.30 -8.16
N VAL A 124 -13.36 5.68 -7.65
CA VAL A 124 -12.10 4.94 -7.72
C VAL A 124 -11.50 4.84 -6.33
N HIS A 125 -10.53 3.96 -6.18
CA HIS A 125 -9.75 3.85 -4.95
C HIS A 125 -8.31 4.31 -5.18
N ILE A 126 -7.80 5.05 -4.20
CA ILE A 126 -6.40 5.51 -4.15
C ILE A 126 -5.74 4.88 -2.94
N LEU A 127 -4.68 4.14 -3.19
CA LEU A 127 -3.80 3.58 -2.17
C LEU A 127 -2.80 4.66 -1.74
N GLY A 128 -2.61 4.83 -0.44
CA GLY A 128 -1.58 5.68 0.14
C GLY A 128 -0.51 4.85 0.83
N TYR A 129 0.77 5.17 0.62
CA TYR A 129 1.87 4.44 1.26
C TYR A 129 2.93 5.33 1.90
N ALA A 130 3.61 4.82 2.93
CA ALA A 130 4.76 5.44 3.58
C ALA A 130 4.53 6.90 4.04
N PHE A 131 3.30 7.23 4.41
CA PHE A 131 2.88 8.53 4.91
C PHE A 131 2.94 8.59 6.44
N ASP A 132 2.94 9.80 7.01
CA ASP A 132 2.70 9.98 8.43
C ASP A 132 1.20 9.85 8.77
N PRO A 133 0.77 8.79 9.49
CA PRO A 133 -0.65 8.57 9.79
C PRO A 133 -1.21 9.55 10.83
N ALA A 134 -0.37 10.35 11.48
CA ALA A 134 -0.79 11.43 12.37
C ALA A 134 -0.88 12.80 11.66
N HIS A 135 -0.53 12.86 10.37
CA HIS A 135 -0.49 14.13 9.65
C HIS A 135 -1.90 14.74 9.50
N PRO A 136 -2.12 16.03 9.84
CA PRO A 136 -3.45 16.63 9.85
C PRO A 136 -4.22 16.54 8.53
N CYS A 137 -3.52 16.57 7.39
CA CYS A 137 -4.17 16.45 6.07
C CYS A 137 -4.88 15.10 5.85
N LEU A 138 -4.50 14.04 6.56
CA LEU A 138 -5.12 12.72 6.44
C LEU A 138 -6.22 12.46 7.46
N GLN A 139 -6.36 13.30 8.49
CA GLN A 139 -7.29 13.08 9.59
C GLN A 139 -8.75 12.90 9.13
N LEU A 140 -9.15 13.62 8.08
CA LEU A 140 -10.52 13.50 7.54
C LEU A 140 -10.74 12.22 6.72
N TYR A 141 -9.68 11.63 6.17
CA TYR A 141 -9.72 10.42 5.33
C TYR A 141 -9.60 9.12 6.13
N LEU A 142 -9.08 9.20 7.36
CA LEU A 142 -8.83 8.06 8.26
C LEU A 142 -9.93 7.92 9.33
N GLN A 143 -11.19 7.88 8.89
CA GLN A 143 -12.37 7.84 9.78
C GLN A 143 -13.32 6.65 9.52
N HIS A 144 -12.82 5.55 8.94
CA HIS A 144 -13.61 4.35 8.59
C HIS A 144 -14.78 4.59 7.62
N ARG A 145 -14.83 5.76 6.97
CA ARG A 145 -15.89 6.10 6.01
C ARG A 145 -15.36 7.03 4.94
N ALA A 146 -15.95 6.91 3.75
CA ALA A 146 -15.70 7.83 2.67
C ALA A 146 -16.09 9.27 3.05
N VAL A 147 -15.27 10.21 2.61
CA VAL A 147 -15.55 11.64 2.70
C VAL A 147 -16.48 12.07 1.58
N GLN A 148 -17.00 13.30 1.63
CA GLN A 148 -17.93 13.81 0.61
C GLN A 148 -17.47 15.15 0.04
N GLY A 149 -18.12 15.57 -1.05
CA GLY A 149 -17.90 16.87 -1.67
C GLY A 149 -16.48 17.05 -2.18
N ASN A 150 -15.89 18.21 -1.94
CA ASN A 150 -14.56 18.54 -2.47
C ASN A 150 -13.49 17.57 -1.96
N ALA A 151 -13.53 17.17 -0.69
CA ALA A 151 -12.56 16.24 -0.12
C ALA A 151 -12.55 14.88 -0.84
N TYR A 152 -13.68 14.48 -1.43
CA TYR A 152 -13.82 13.22 -2.16
C TYR A 152 -13.12 13.22 -3.53
N GLN A 153 -12.78 14.38 -4.07
CA GLN A 153 -12.11 14.47 -5.37
C GLN A 153 -10.71 13.84 -5.31
N ALA A 154 -10.37 13.00 -6.29
CA ALA A 154 -9.08 12.31 -6.37
C ALA A 154 -7.88 13.26 -6.22
N ALA A 155 -7.96 14.47 -6.78
CA ALA A 155 -6.93 15.50 -6.63
C ALA A 155 -6.62 15.83 -5.16
N ASN A 156 -7.64 15.92 -4.32
CA ASN A 156 -7.49 16.23 -2.90
C ASN A 156 -6.97 15.04 -2.11
N VAL A 157 -7.39 13.82 -2.45
CA VAL A 157 -6.87 12.57 -1.84
C VAL A 157 -5.38 12.41 -2.15
N ILE A 158 -4.99 12.53 -3.42
CA ILE A 158 -3.58 12.48 -3.88
C ILE A 158 -2.75 13.52 -3.11
N THR A 159 -3.23 14.77 -3.10
CA THR A 159 -2.54 15.87 -2.41
C THR A 159 -2.39 15.62 -0.91
N ALA A 160 -3.42 15.05 -0.25
CA ALA A 160 -3.37 14.77 1.18
C ALA A 160 -2.34 13.70 1.53
N ILE A 161 -2.27 12.62 0.76
CA ILE A 161 -1.27 11.54 0.92
C ILE A 161 0.15 12.09 0.72
N GLN A 162 0.37 12.87 -0.34
CA GLN A 162 1.67 13.45 -0.67
C GLN A 162 2.12 14.50 0.36
N LYS A 163 1.19 15.34 0.87
CA LYS A 163 1.47 16.27 1.98
C LYS A 163 1.84 15.56 3.28
N ALA A 164 1.26 14.40 3.53
CA ALA A 164 1.65 13.53 4.64
C ALA A 164 2.99 12.78 4.38
N GLY A 165 3.66 13.06 3.26
CA GLY A 165 4.98 12.55 2.92
C GLY A 165 5.00 11.18 2.25
N GLY A 166 3.82 10.66 1.85
CA GLY A 166 3.66 9.36 1.22
C GLY A 166 3.58 9.39 -0.31
N LEU A 167 3.27 8.23 -0.89
CA LEU A 167 3.01 8.02 -2.32
C LEU A 167 1.53 7.68 -2.53
N ALA A 168 0.91 8.30 -3.54
CA ALA A 168 -0.46 7.99 -3.94
C ALA A 168 -0.47 7.09 -5.18
N VAL A 169 -1.30 6.04 -5.17
CA VAL A 169 -1.35 5.02 -6.23
C VAL A 169 -2.80 4.70 -6.61
N LEU A 170 -3.13 4.66 -7.91
CA LEU A 170 -4.47 4.26 -8.36
C LEU A 170 -4.63 2.74 -8.24
N ALA A 171 -5.58 2.29 -7.43
CA ALA A 171 -5.85 0.87 -7.22
C ALA A 171 -6.59 0.27 -8.43
N HIS A 172 -6.22 -0.95 -8.81
CA HIS A 172 -6.88 -1.83 -9.77
C HIS A 172 -7.64 -1.11 -10.91
N PRO A 173 -6.96 -0.29 -11.74
CA PRO A 173 -7.58 0.63 -12.70
C PRO A 173 -8.46 -0.05 -13.76
N ALA A 174 -8.29 -1.35 -14.01
CA ALA A 174 -9.12 -2.11 -14.96
C ALA A 174 -10.35 -2.78 -14.32
N ARG A 175 -10.66 -2.48 -13.05
CA ARG A 175 -11.86 -2.96 -12.35
C ARG A 175 -13.08 -2.05 -12.59
N TYR A 176 -12.85 -0.79 -12.93
CA TYR A 176 -13.89 0.24 -12.98
C TYR A 176 -14.69 0.23 -14.28
N ARG A 177 -15.84 0.92 -14.27
CA ARG A 177 -16.71 1.08 -15.45
C ARG A 177 -16.15 2.02 -16.53
N ARG A 178 -15.05 2.70 -16.23
CA ARG A 178 -14.36 3.62 -17.15
C ARG A 178 -13.03 3.02 -17.58
N SER A 179 -12.57 3.36 -18.77
CA SER A 179 -11.39 2.72 -19.34
C SER A 179 -10.13 3.00 -18.50
N PRO A 180 -9.20 2.04 -18.37
CA PRO A 180 -7.91 2.28 -17.73
C PRO A 180 -7.14 3.43 -18.37
N VAL A 181 -7.30 3.62 -19.69
CA VAL A 181 -6.66 4.71 -20.44
C VAL A 181 -7.10 6.06 -19.88
N ASP A 182 -8.42 6.29 -19.78
CA ASP A 182 -8.97 7.56 -19.28
C ASP A 182 -8.57 7.81 -17.81
N LEU A 183 -8.68 6.78 -16.97
CA LEU A 183 -8.44 6.91 -15.53
C LEU A 183 -6.96 7.13 -15.23
N ILE A 184 -6.06 6.37 -15.85
CA ILE A 184 -4.62 6.51 -15.64
C ILE A 184 -4.14 7.85 -16.18
N GLN A 185 -4.59 8.27 -17.36
CA GLN A 185 -4.23 9.57 -17.93
C GLN A 185 -4.71 10.72 -17.03
N ALA A 186 -5.96 10.67 -16.55
CA ALA A 186 -6.46 11.71 -15.65
C ALA A 186 -5.73 11.73 -14.31
N ALA A 187 -5.47 10.57 -13.70
CA ALA A 187 -4.72 10.48 -12.46
C ALA A 187 -3.27 10.99 -12.64
N ALA A 188 -2.63 10.71 -13.77
CA ALA A 188 -1.31 11.25 -14.11
C ALA A 188 -1.33 12.78 -14.21
N HIS A 189 -2.35 13.38 -14.83
CA HIS A 189 -2.51 14.85 -14.86
C HIS A 189 -2.72 15.47 -13.47
N LEU A 190 -3.25 14.70 -12.52
CA LEU A 190 -3.39 15.12 -11.12
C LEU A 190 -2.09 14.93 -10.31
N GLY A 191 -1.04 14.35 -10.90
CA GLY A 191 0.25 14.13 -10.24
C GLY A 191 0.29 12.92 -9.33
N ILE A 192 -0.50 11.86 -9.62
CA ILE A 192 -0.39 10.58 -8.90
C ILE A 192 1.00 9.96 -9.07
N ASP A 193 1.49 9.21 -8.06
CA ASP A 193 2.85 8.66 -8.08
C ASP A 193 2.97 7.29 -8.79
N GLY A 194 1.89 6.51 -8.79
CA GLY A 194 1.94 5.14 -9.29
C GLY A 194 0.57 4.55 -9.60
N ILE A 195 0.58 3.35 -10.15
CA ILE A 195 -0.60 2.56 -10.52
C ILE A 195 -0.42 1.11 -10.05
N GLU A 196 -1.49 0.48 -9.59
CA GLU A 196 -1.50 -0.96 -9.33
C GLU A 196 -1.52 -1.74 -10.65
N THR A 197 -0.32 -2.06 -11.13
CA THR A 197 -0.09 -2.73 -12.41
C THR A 197 -0.34 -4.22 -12.35
N TYR A 198 0.07 -4.88 -11.26
CA TYR A 198 0.01 -6.33 -11.14
C TYR A 198 -1.13 -6.74 -10.20
N TYR A 199 -2.30 -6.97 -10.81
CA TYR A 199 -3.54 -7.30 -10.13
C TYR A 199 -4.27 -8.47 -10.79
N ALA A 200 -4.99 -9.24 -9.99
CA ALA A 200 -5.64 -10.49 -10.39
C ALA A 200 -7.13 -10.29 -10.76
N TYR A 201 -7.41 -9.51 -11.81
CA TYR A 201 -8.77 -9.14 -12.25
C TYR A 201 -9.73 -10.34 -12.45
N ASN A 202 -9.23 -11.47 -12.94
CA ASN A 202 -10.05 -12.68 -13.18
C ASN A 202 -10.14 -13.63 -11.97
N ASN A 203 -9.65 -13.22 -10.80
CA ASN A 203 -9.56 -14.01 -9.58
C ASN A 203 -9.03 -15.46 -9.73
N PRO A 204 -7.90 -15.71 -10.40
CA PRO A 204 -7.33 -17.04 -10.48
C PRO A 204 -6.89 -17.57 -9.11
N ASN A 205 -6.99 -18.89 -8.94
CA ASN A 205 -6.40 -19.63 -7.82
C ASN A 205 -5.48 -20.73 -8.41
N PRO A 206 -4.14 -20.66 -8.25
CA PRO A 206 -3.39 -19.70 -7.44
C PRO A 206 -3.45 -18.27 -8.00
N TRP A 207 -3.26 -17.28 -7.11
CA TRP A 207 -3.20 -15.87 -7.50
C TRP A 207 -2.11 -15.63 -8.53
N LYS A 208 -2.46 -14.91 -9.59
CA LYS A 208 -1.53 -14.41 -10.60
C LYS A 208 -2.13 -13.16 -11.25
N PRO A 209 -1.29 -12.19 -11.67
CA PRO A 209 -1.78 -11.02 -12.39
C PRO A 209 -2.47 -11.43 -13.69
N SER A 210 -3.50 -10.70 -14.11
CA SER A 210 -4.21 -10.98 -15.36
C SER A 210 -3.39 -10.44 -16.55
N PRO A 211 -2.85 -11.29 -17.45
CA PRO A 211 -1.80 -10.87 -18.38
C PRO A 211 -2.21 -9.71 -19.31
N SER A 212 -3.42 -9.75 -19.85
CA SER A 212 -3.92 -8.73 -20.79
C SER A 212 -4.07 -7.36 -20.11
N GLN A 213 -4.70 -7.31 -18.93
CA GLN A 213 -4.84 -6.08 -18.15
C GLN A 213 -3.48 -5.57 -17.67
N THR A 214 -2.60 -6.46 -17.18
CA THR A 214 -1.23 -6.11 -16.78
C THR A 214 -0.48 -5.44 -17.92
N GLU A 215 -0.50 -6.01 -19.13
CA GLU A 215 0.20 -5.43 -20.28
C GLU A 215 -0.33 -4.03 -20.61
N GLN A 216 -1.65 -3.84 -20.63
CA GLN A 216 -2.27 -2.55 -20.89
C GLN A 216 -1.89 -1.51 -19.84
N VAL A 217 -2.04 -1.85 -18.56
CA VAL A 217 -1.74 -0.94 -17.43
C VAL A 217 -0.26 -0.61 -17.38
N GLN A 218 0.62 -1.60 -17.61
CA GLN A 218 2.07 -1.38 -17.62
C GLN A 218 2.50 -0.43 -18.73
N LYS A 219 1.93 -0.55 -19.94
CA LYS A 219 2.22 0.38 -21.05
C LYS A 219 1.83 1.82 -20.69
N LEU A 220 0.68 2.01 -20.05
CA LEU A 220 0.22 3.32 -19.59
C LEU A 220 1.09 3.87 -18.46
N ALA A 221 1.46 3.04 -17.48
CA ALA A 221 2.36 3.42 -16.40
C ALA A 221 3.72 3.91 -16.93
N ILE A 222 4.31 3.18 -17.89
CA ILE A 222 5.57 3.58 -18.55
C ILE A 222 5.39 4.91 -19.30
N HIS A 223 4.31 5.04 -20.07
CA HIS A 223 4.04 6.25 -20.86
C HIS A 223 3.94 7.51 -19.98
N HIS A 224 3.32 7.38 -18.81
CA HIS A 224 3.14 8.47 -17.84
C HIS A 224 4.23 8.55 -16.77
N GLN A 225 5.29 7.72 -16.85
CA GLN A 225 6.40 7.67 -15.87
C GLN A 225 5.95 7.38 -14.43
N LEU A 226 4.95 6.53 -14.28
CA LEU A 226 4.35 6.15 -13.01
C LEU A 226 5.01 4.88 -12.44
N LEU A 227 5.12 4.81 -11.11
CA LEU A 227 5.55 3.60 -10.41
C LEU A 227 4.52 2.48 -10.60
N SER A 228 4.99 1.23 -10.57
CA SER A 228 4.11 0.05 -10.55
C SER A 228 4.04 -0.54 -9.15
N THR A 229 2.84 -0.92 -8.73
CA THR A 229 2.63 -1.71 -7.51
C THR A 229 1.96 -3.05 -7.83
N CYS A 230 1.88 -3.90 -6.81
CA CYS A 230 1.22 -5.18 -6.85
C CYS A 230 0.49 -5.43 -5.53
N GLY A 231 -0.60 -6.19 -5.57
CA GLY A 231 -1.31 -6.54 -4.36
C GLY A 231 -2.41 -7.56 -4.58
N THR A 232 -2.70 -8.31 -3.53
CA THR A 232 -3.70 -9.37 -3.62
C THR A 232 -5.12 -8.86 -3.60
N ASP A 233 -5.37 -7.74 -2.93
CA ASP A 233 -6.70 -7.24 -2.61
C ASP A 233 -7.52 -8.35 -1.93
N THR A 234 -6.91 -8.95 -0.90
CA THR A 234 -7.53 -10.02 -0.11
C THR A 234 -8.44 -9.41 0.94
N HIS A 235 -9.68 -9.90 1.01
CA HIS A 235 -10.61 -9.66 2.12
C HIS A 235 -10.89 -10.95 2.92
N GLY A 236 -10.26 -12.06 2.55
CA GLY A 236 -10.50 -13.35 3.18
C GLY A 236 -9.51 -13.70 4.28
N LEU A 237 -9.41 -15.00 4.57
CA LEU A 237 -8.50 -15.57 5.57
C LEU A 237 -7.13 -15.97 5.01
N ASN A 238 -6.88 -15.75 3.71
CA ASN A 238 -5.67 -16.19 3.03
C ASN A 238 -4.99 -15.02 2.30
N LEU A 239 -3.78 -14.68 2.72
CA LEU A 239 -2.95 -13.61 2.15
C LEU A 239 -2.58 -13.85 0.69
N LEU A 240 -2.67 -15.09 0.20
CA LEU A 240 -2.27 -15.49 -1.14
C LEU A 240 -3.42 -15.51 -2.16
N GLN A 241 -4.61 -15.05 -1.77
CA GLN A 241 -5.81 -15.09 -2.60
C GLN A 241 -6.44 -13.71 -2.72
N ARG A 242 -7.15 -13.47 -3.83
CA ARG A 242 -8.02 -12.31 -3.97
C ARG A 242 -9.44 -12.75 -3.61
N LEU A 243 -10.10 -12.02 -2.72
CA LEU A 243 -11.46 -12.30 -2.27
C LEU A 243 -12.23 -11.01 -2.19
#